data_AF-A0A9P1D8P8-F1
#
_entry.id   AF-A0A9P1D8P8-F1
#
_cell.length_a   1.000
_cell.length_b   1.000
_cell.length_c   1.000
_cell.angle_alpha   90.00
_cell.angle_beta   90.00
_cell.angle_gamma   90.00
#
_symmetry.space_group_name_H-M   'P 1'
#
loop_
_entity.id
_entity.type
_entity.pdbx_description
1 polymer ?
#
loop_
_entity_poly.entity_id
_entity_poly.type
_entity_poly.pdbx_seq_one_letter_code
_entity_poly.pdbx_strand_id
1 'polypeptide(L)'
;MDRTQGPACSIACGPATAFRNFFVPMPSGQEGQRKGMQINNLEDFSAELQRLCQPEPSGLEGRPEGRLGAAPFFRVTSGYTQASHRELQKLNRSLSRLSNEDLEALRDTLRIGLHEEVQVTATAWGAKRLATEEQLVTQVFGSACSVAYNRDSSSEDWQPLATLILEASYEATLLAALKQAKKHAGQEGSKKVFLTCLGGGVFGNSMEWIVQAMDRAFQRLHGADLDVRIVTYAGSPGPELRCLER
;
A
#
# COMPACT_ATOMS: atom_id res chain seq x y z
N MET A 1 2.35 6.51 -21.40
CA MET A 1 2.02 5.90 -20.09
C MET A 1 3.25 5.24 -19.54
N ASP A 2 3.50 5.39 -18.24
CA ASP A 2 4.51 4.61 -17.54
C ASP A 2 4.21 3.11 -17.71
N ARG A 3 5.22 2.33 -18.09
CA ARG A 3 5.09 0.90 -18.38
C ARG A 3 5.24 0.09 -17.09
N THR A 4 4.39 0.40 -16.11
CA THR A 4 4.37 -0.25 -14.79
C THR A 4 3.08 -1.04 -14.57
N GLN A 5 3.13 -2.00 -13.65
CA GLN A 5 1.99 -2.91 -13.38
C GLN A 5 0.76 -2.17 -12.85
N GLY A 6 0.95 -1.12 -12.05
CA GLY A 6 -0.14 -0.32 -11.46
C GLY A 6 -1.10 0.30 -12.49
N PRO A 7 -0.59 1.06 -13.48
CA PRO A 7 -1.40 1.55 -14.60
C PRO A 7 -2.11 0.45 -15.38
N ALA A 8 -1.44 -0.67 -15.68
CA ALA A 8 -2.05 -1.79 -16.41
C ALA A 8 -3.31 -2.33 -15.70
N CYS A 9 -3.18 -2.62 -14.40
CA CYS A 9 -4.28 -3.10 -13.56
C CYS A 9 -5.39 -2.03 -13.42
N SER A 10 -5.01 -0.77 -13.26
CA SER A 10 -5.97 0.35 -13.13
C SER A 10 -6.82 0.51 -14.41
N ILE A 11 -6.21 0.37 -15.60
CA ILE A 11 -6.91 0.50 -16.89
C ILE A 11 -7.89 -0.64 -17.13
N ALA A 12 -7.56 -1.86 -16.70
CA ALA A 12 -8.45 -3.01 -16.87
C ALA A 12 -9.82 -2.82 -16.19
N CYS A 13 -9.85 -2.02 -15.13
CA CYS A 13 -11.04 -1.63 -14.38
C CYS A 13 -11.25 -0.11 -14.44
N GLY A 14 -11.42 0.42 -15.67
CA GLY A 14 -11.55 1.85 -15.93
C GLY A 14 -12.54 2.60 -15.00
N PRO A 15 -13.75 2.08 -14.74
CA PRO A 15 -14.71 2.73 -13.84
C PRO A 15 -14.20 2.89 -12.40
N ALA A 16 -13.52 1.89 -11.81
CA ALA A 16 -12.93 2.04 -10.48
C ALA A 16 -11.83 3.10 -10.45
N THR A 17 -11.01 3.15 -11.50
CA THR A 17 -9.99 4.19 -11.64
C THR A 17 -10.61 5.58 -11.79
N ALA A 18 -11.70 5.74 -12.53
CA ALA A 18 -12.41 7.01 -12.63
C ALA A 18 -13.03 7.39 -11.27
N PHE A 19 -13.71 6.45 -10.61
CA PHE A 19 -14.36 6.67 -9.32
C PHE A 19 -13.39 7.18 -8.26
N ARG A 20 -12.26 6.48 -8.04
CA ARG A 20 -11.28 6.88 -7.02
C ARG A 20 -10.68 8.26 -7.25
N ASN A 21 -10.67 8.74 -8.49
CA ASN A 21 -10.08 10.05 -8.83
C ASN A 21 -11.13 11.17 -8.79
N PHE A 22 -12.35 10.93 -9.27
CA PHE A 22 -13.30 12.00 -9.58
C PHE A 22 -14.61 11.94 -8.79
N PHE A 23 -14.98 10.78 -8.25
CA PHE A 23 -16.28 10.56 -7.62
C PHE A 23 -16.21 10.06 -6.18
N VAL A 24 -15.01 9.76 -5.67
CA VAL A 24 -14.84 9.34 -4.28
C VAL A 24 -15.30 10.44 -3.32
N PRO A 25 -16.16 10.14 -2.33
CA PRO A 25 -16.54 11.11 -1.32
C PRO A 25 -15.33 11.54 -0.50
N MET A 26 -15.05 12.84 -0.46
CA MET A 26 -13.96 13.41 0.32
C MET A 26 -14.48 13.92 1.68
N PRO A 27 -13.64 13.96 2.73
CA PRO A 27 -14.04 14.48 4.04
C PRO A 27 -14.58 15.92 4.03
N SER A 28 -14.27 16.70 2.99
CA SER A 28 -14.82 18.05 2.79
C SER A 28 -16.29 18.09 2.37
N GLY A 29 -16.92 16.93 2.12
CA GLY A 29 -18.26 16.82 1.55
C GLY A 29 -18.30 16.98 0.03
N GLN A 30 -17.15 17.21 -0.62
CA GLN A 30 -17.05 17.23 -2.09
C GLN A 30 -16.69 15.84 -2.63
N GLU A 31 -17.07 15.58 -3.88
CA GLU A 31 -16.61 14.40 -4.61
C GLU A 31 -15.30 14.66 -5.35
N GLY A 32 -14.45 13.63 -5.36
CA GLY A 32 -13.23 13.58 -6.16
C GLY A 32 -12.00 14.20 -5.51
N GLN A 33 -10.85 13.65 -5.84
CA GLN A 33 -9.55 14.17 -5.44
C GLN A 33 -9.19 15.41 -6.27
N ARG A 34 -8.57 16.40 -5.61
CA ARG A 34 -8.10 17.66 -6.22
C ARG A 34 -6.65 17.91 -5.83
N LYS A 35 -5.98 18.86 -6.49
CA LYS A 35 -4.57 19.20 -6.23
C LYS A 35 -4.27 19.45 -4.73
N GLY A 36 -5.19 20.07 -4.00
CA GLY A 36 -5.03 20.36 -2.57
C GLY A 36 -5.75 19.39 -1.63
N MET A 37 -6.38 18.33 -2.15
CA MET A 37 -7.21 17.42 -1.38
C MET A 37 -7.16 16.02 -1.99
N GLN A 38 -6.29 15.19 -1.45
CA GLN A 38 -6.04 13.84 -1.92
C GLN A 38 -6.24 12.86 -0.77
N ILE A 39 -6.57 11.62 -1.11
CA ILE A 39 -6.65 10.56 -0.13
C ILE A 39 -5.24 10.29 0.40
N ASN A 40 -5.08 10.33 1.72
CA ASN A 40 -3.84 9.97 2.38
C ASN A 40 -4.00 8.63 3.11
N ASN A 41 -3.65 7.54 2.43
CA ASN A 41 -3.70 6.19 2.98
C ASN A 41 -2.70 5.94 4.14
N LEU A 42 -1.75 6.87 4.36
CA LEU A 42 -0.79 6.83 5.45
C LEU A 42 -1.15 7.78 6.59
N GLU A 43 -2.33 8.40 6.59
CA GLU A 43 -2.72 9.37 7.63
C GLU A 43 -2.71 8.73 9.03
N ASP A 44 -3.47 7.65 9.22
CA ASP A 44 -3.52 6.92 10.50
C ASP A 44 -2.16 6.33 10.87
N PHE A 45 -1.46 5.73 9.90
CA PHE A 45 -0.10 5.21 10.08
C PHE A 45 0.87 6.28 10.59
N SER A 46 0.82 7.48 10.00
CA SER A 46 1.70 8.58 10.40
C SER A 46 1.34 9.10 11.79
N ALA A 47 0.05 9.14 12.13
CA ALA A 47 -0.42 9.55 13.45
C ALA A 47 0.01 8.55 14.54
N GLU A 48 -0.15 7.26 14.28
CA GLU A 48 0.23 6.20 15.22
C GLU A 48 1.76 6.12 15.40
N LEU A 49 2.51 6.26 14.30
CA LEU A 49 3.96 6.38 14.34
C LEU A 49 4.39 7.57 15.19
N GLN A 50 3.70 8.70 15.06
CA GLN A 50 3.98 9.87 15.86
C GLN A 50 3.71 9.63 17.34
N ARG A 51 2.60 8.95 17.68
CA ARG A 51 2.20 8.59 19.04
C ARG A 51 3.21 7.66 19.69
N LEU A 52 3.61 6.58 19.01
CA LEU A 52 4.56 5.58 19.52
C LEU A 52 5.98 6.12 19.67
N CYS A 53 6.38 7.07 18.81
CA CYS A 53 7.75 7.58 18.78
C CYS A 53 7.98 8.86 19.57
N GLN A 54 6.93 9.52 20.07
CA GLN A 54 7.08 10.69 20.94
C GLN A 54 7.09 10.26 22.41
N PRO A 55 7.97 10.85 23.24
CA PRO A 55 7.84 10.69 24.68
C PRO A 55 6.49 11.25 25.13
N GLU A 56 5.85 10.56 26.08
CA GLU A 56 4.75 11.11 26.88
C GLU A 56 5.09 12.56 27.27
N PRO A 57 4.15 13.52 27.18
CA PRO A 57 4.43 14.90 27.53
C PRO A 57 5.00 14.93 28.95
N SER A 58 6.29 15.25 29.06
CA SER A 58 6.97 15.45 30.33
C SER A 58 6.17 16.52 31.08
N GLY A 59 5.53 16.12 32.18
CA GLY A 59 4.58 16.93 32.92
C GLY A 59 5.05 18.38 33.06
N LEU A 60 4.35 19.27 32.37
CA LEU A 60 4.36 20.72 32.55
C LEU A 60 2.99 21.20 32.06
N GLU A 61 2.06 21.25 33.00
CA GLU A 61 0.76 21.89 32.86
C GLU A 61 0.94 23.32 32.35
N GLY A 62 0.10 23.73 31.39
CA GLY A 62 -0.05 25.16 31.06
C GLY A 62 0.53 25.63 29.71
N ARG A 63 0.46 24.83 28.63
CA ARG A 63 0.51 25.39 27.27
C ARG A 63 -0.88 25.42 26.64
N PRO A 64 -1.27 26.54 26.01
CA PRO A 64 -2.57 26.67 25.37
C PRO A 64 -2.73 25.60 24.29
N GLU A 65 -3.93 25.02 24.22
CA GLU A 65 -4.37 24.02 23.24
C GLU A 65 -4.24 24.58 21.81
N GLY A 66 -3.03 24.49 21.27
CA GLY A 66 -2.67 25.07 19.98
C GLY A 66 -1.49 24.31 19.42
N ARG A 67 -1.77 23.15 18.83
CA ARG A 67 -0.91 22.28 18.00
C ARG A 67 0.41 22.96 17.54
N LEU A 68 1.46 22.87 18.34
CA LEU A 68 2.82 22.75 17.82
C LEU A 68 3.18 21.26 17.89
N GLY A 69 2.52 20.46 17.05
CA GLY A 69 2.90 19.06 16.88
C GLY A 69 4.34 18.98 16.38
N ALA A 70 5.12 18.02 16.87
CA ALA A 70 6.45 17.80 16.32
C ALA A 70 6.36 17.62 14.80
N ALA A 71 7.38 18.08 14.08
CA ALA A 71 7.42 17.92 12.64
C ALA A 71 7.31 16.42 12.26
N PRO A 72 6.50 16.07 11.25
CA PRO A 72 6.30 14.67 10.88
C PRO A 72 7.59 14.04 10.36
N PHE A 73 7.74 12.72 10.54
CA PHE A 73 8.91 11.98 10.07
C PHE A 73 9.03 11.94 8.54
N PHE A 74 7.92 12.02 7.83
CA PHE A 74 7.85 12.12 6.38
C PHE A 74 6.55 12.83 5.99
N ARG A 75 6.45 13.27 4.74
CA ARG A 75 5.24 13.89 4.18
C ARG A 75 4.72 13.07 3.03
N VAL A 76 3.40 13.07 2.82
CA VAL A 76 2.78 12.54 1.60
C VAL A 76 2.28 13.72 0.78
N THR A 77 2.74 13.86 -0.45
CA THR A 77 2.31 14.93 -1.36
C THR A 77 2.06 14.34 -2.74
N SER A 78 0.84 14.48 -3.26
CA SER A 78 0.48 13.87 -4.55
C SER A 78 0.66 12.35 -4.62
N GLY A 79 0.50 11.68 -3.48
CA GLY A 79 0.69 10.23 -3.36
C GLY A 79 2.16 9.79 -3.23
N TYR A 80 3.12 10.73 -3.21
CA TYR A 80 4.54 10.44 -3.05
C TYR A 80 4.97 10.69 -1.61
N THR A 81 5.68 9.75 -1.01
CA THR A 81 6.35 9.92 0.29
C THR A 81 7.62 10.75 0.10
N GLN A 82 7.79 11.78 0.93
CA GLN A 82 8.90 12.71 0.90
C GLN A 82 9.56 12.83 2.28
N ALA A 83 10.86 12.61 2.33
CA ALA A 83 11.66 12.79 3.54
C ALA A 83 13.14 13.00 3.16
N SER A 84 13.83 13.81 3.95
CA SER A 84 15.29 13.97 3.89
C SER A 84 15.99 12.85 4.65
N HIS A 85 17.27 12.62 4.33
CA HIS A 85 18.14 11.72 5.10
C HIS A 85 18.06 11.96 6.63
N ARG A 86 18.06 13.23 7.08
CA ARG A 86 17.98 13.56 8.51
C ARG A 86 16.65 13.18 9.16
N GLU A 87 15.54 13.36 8.42
CA GLU A 87 14.21 12.95 8.87
C GLU A 87 14.12 11.41 8.99
N LEU A 88 14.62 10.69 7.97
CA LEU A 88 14.65 9.22 7.96
C LEU A 88 15.59 8.64 9.03
N GLN A 89 16.75 9.24 9.28
CA GLN A 89 17.62 8.82 10.38
C GLN A 89 16.93 8.95 11.74
N LYS A 90 16.12 10.00 11.96
CA LYS A 90 15.34 10.14 13.19
C LYS A 90 14.27 9.06 13.26
N LEU A 91 13.56 8.83 12.16
CA LEU A 91 12.56 7.78 12.05
C LEU A 91 13.15 6.40 12.38
N ASN A 92 14.26 6.04 11.75
CA ASN A 92 14.89 4.73 11.92
C ASN A 92 15.36 4.50 13.36
N ARG A 93 15.89 5.54 14.04
CA ARG A 93 16.21 5.46 15.48
C ARG A 93 14.99 5.29 16.37
N SER A 94 13.85 5.83 15.98
CA SER A 94 12.61 5.65 16.74
C SER A 94 12.02 4.27 16.50
N LEU A 95 11.92 3.83 15.23
CA LEU A 95 11.47 2.49 14.86
C LEU A 95 12.31 1.39 15.51
N SER A 96 13.64 1.57 15.62
CA SER A 96 14.52 0.58 16.25
C SER A 96 14.32 0.39 17.76
N ARG A 97 13.50 1.24 18.39
CA ARG A 97 13.16 1.16 19.82
C ARG A 97 11.77 0.60 20.08
N LEU A 98 10.96 0.44 19.03
CA LEU A 98 9.62 -0.10 19.13
C LEU A 98 9.68 -1.61 19.36
N SER A 99 8.73 -2.12 20.15
CA SER A 99 8.53 -3.56 20.32
C SER A 99 7.93 -4.18 19.06
N ASN A 100 7.89 -5.51 18.99
CA ASN A 100 7.21 -6.19 17.88
C ASN A 100 5.70 -5.91 17.90
N GLU A 101 5.13 -5.78 19.09
CA GLU A 101 3.73 -5.42 19.31
C GLU A 101 3.43 -4.01 18.78
N ASP A 102 4.32 -3.04 19.04
CA ASP A 102 4.19 -1.68 18.52
C ASP A 102 4.32 -1.63 16.98
N LEU A 103 5.25 -2.41 16.41
CA LEU A 103 5.39 -2.52 14.97
C LEU A 103 4.17 -3.17 14.31
N GLU A 104 3.54 -4.14 14.99
CA GLU A 104 2.29 -4.73 14.52
C GLU A 104 1.13 -3.73 14.58
N ALA A 105 0.99 -3.00 15.70
CA ALA A 105 0.01 -1.93 15.82
C ALA A 105 0.17 -0.86 14.72
N LEU A 106 1.42 -0.55 14.32
CA LEU A 106 1.66 0.33 13.17
C LEU A 106 1.13 -0.26 11.86
N ARG A 107 1.42 -1.53 11.56
CA ARG A 107 0.93 -2.18 10.34
C ARG A 107 -0.59 -2.15 10.25
N ASP A 108 -1.28 -2.35 11.38
CA ASP A 108 -2.75 -2.38 11.46
C ASP A 108 -3.41 -1.04 11.12
N THR A 109 -2.67 0.07 11.17
CA THR A 109 -3.17 1.41 10.82
C THR A 109 -3.00 1.78 9.35
N LEU A 110 -2.33 0.95 8.55
CA LEU A 110 -2.21 1.20 7.11
C LEU A 110 -3.59 1.04 6.45
N ARG A 111 -3.97 2.03 5.63
CA ARG A 111 -5.17 1.94 4.79
C ARG A 111 -4.82 1.55 3.37
N ILE A 112 -5.65 0.72 2.73
CA ILE A 112 -5.62 0.45 1.29
C ILE A 112 -6.89 0.98 0.62
N GLY A 113 -6.82 1.30 -0.68
CA GLY A 113 -8.03 1.51 -1.47
C GLY A 113 -8.65 0.18 -1.85
N LEU A 114 -9.96 0.00 -1.63
CA LEU A 114 -10.66 -1.25 -1.94
C LEU A 114 -11.92 -0.95 -2.75
N HIS A 115 -12.01 -1.50 -3.95
CA HIS A 115 -13.24 -1.49 -4.73
C HIS A 115 -13.69 -2.94 -4.93
N GLU A 116 -14.90 -3.26 -4.52
CA GLU A 116 -15.47 -4.60 -4.62
C GLU A 116 -16.40 -4.70 -5.84
N GLU A 117 -16.50 -5.89 -6.43
CA GLU A 117 -17.44 -6.19 -7.53
C GLU A 117 -17.32 -5.22 -8.73
N VAL A 118 -16.09 -4.85 -9.06
CA VAL A 118 -15.79 -3.95 -10.19
C VAL A 118 -15.72 -4.75 -11.48
N GLN A 119 -16.42 -4.28 -12.50
CA GLN A 119 -16.33 -4.84 -13.84
C GLN A 119 -14.94 -4.62 -14.47
N VAL A 120 -14.38 -5.69 -15.03
CA VAL A 120 -13.24 -5.62 -15.94
C VAL A 120 -13.75 -5.18 -17.31
N THR A 121 -13.33 -4.00 -17.77
CA THR A 121 -13.84 -3.39 -19.02
C THR A 121 -12.89 -3.53 -20.20
N ALA A 122 -11.61 -3.78 -19.96
CA ALA A 122 -10.63 -3.92 -21.02
C ALA A 122 -9.44 -4.82 -20.67
N THR A 123 -8.80 -5.31 -21.72
CA THR A 123 -7.56 -6.10 -21.70
C THR A 123 -6.54 -5.44 -22.63
N ALA A 124 -5.32 -5.99 -22.67
CA ALA A 124 -4.23 -5.49 -23.53
C ALA A 124 -4.02 -3.97 -23.36
N TRP A 125 -3.89 -3.50 -22.11
CA TRP A 125 -3.65 -2.08 -21.80
C TRP A 125 -4.75 -1.13 -22.30
N GLY A 126 -6.00 -1.60 -22.32
CA GLY A 126 -7.13 -0.79 -22.80
C GLY A 126 -7.35 -0.88 -24.30
N ALA A 127 -6.45 -1.54 -25.06
CA ALA A 127 -6.56 -1.66 -26.51
C ALA A 127 -7.70 -2.57 -26.95
N LYS A 128 -8.11 -3.53 -26.10
CA LYS A 128 -9.18 -4.48 -26.39
C LYS A 128 -10.26 -4.42 -25.31
N ARG A 129 -11.46 -3.98 -25.66
CA ARG A 129 -12.63 -4.04 -24.77
C ARG A 129 -12.97 -5.49 -24.46
N LEU A 130 -13.37 -5.76 -23.22
CA LEU A 130 -13.90 -7.06 -22.86
C LEU A 130 -15.30 -7.22 -23.47
N ALA A 131 -15.62 -8.41 -23.99
CA ALA A 131 -16.89 -8.67 -24.66
C ALA A 131 -18.02 -9.04 -23.70
N THR A 132 -17.69 -9.44 -22.47
CA THR A 132 -18.64 -9.81 -21.42
C THR A 132 -18.53 -8.83 -20.25
N GLU A 133 -19.67 -8.55 -19.62
CA GLU A 133 -19.78 -7.71 -18.42
C GLU A 133 -19.73 -8.54 -17.12
N GLU A 134 -19.66 -9.86 -17.23
CA GLU A 134 -19.78 -10.79 -16.10
C GLU A 134 -18.49 -10.89 -15.26
N GLN A 135 -17.35 -10.47 -15.81
CA GLN A 135 -16.08 -10.53 -15.10
C GLN A 135 -16.00 -9.40 -14.06
N LEU A 136 -16.30 -9.75 -12.81
CA LEU A 136 -16.14 -8.87 -11.66
C LEU A 136 -14.87 -9.21 -10.89
N VAL A 137 -14.20 -8.19 -10.36
CA VAL A 137 -13.03 -8.33 -9.51
C VAL A 137 -13.12 -7.41 -8.30
N THR A 138 -12.43 -7.81 -7.22
CA THR A 138 -12.07 -6.87 -6.16
C THR A 138 -10.72 -6.27 -6.48
N GLN A 139 -10.69 -4.96 -6.66
CA GLN A 139 -9.48 -4.22 -6.95
C GLN A 139 -8.94 -3.58 -5.67
N VAL A 140 -7.73 -3.99 -5.29
CA VAL A 140 -6.96 -3.38 -4.20
C VAL A 140 -5.98 -2.37 -4.79
N PHE A 141 -6.05 -1.14 -4.31
CA PHE A 141 -5.11 -0.07 -4.60
C PHE A 141 -4.19 0.12 -3.40
N GLY A 142 -3.02 -0.53 -3.46
CA GLY A 142 -1.90 -0.29 -2.55
C GLY A 142 -0.95 0.78 -3.08
N SER A 143 -0.20 1.40 -2.18
CA SER A 143 0.92 2.28 -2.51
C SER A 143 2.14 1.86 -1.70
N ALA A 144 3.33 2.16 -2.21
CA ALA A 144 4.59 1.95 -1.51
C ALA A 144 5.34 3.28 -1.38
N CYS A 145 6.41 3.30 -0.58
CA CYS A 145 7.29 4.46 -0.50
C CYS A 145 7.87 4.80 -1.87
N SER A 146 7.87 6.08 -2.23
CA SER A 146 8.48 6.60 -3.46
C SER A 146 9.98 6.84 -3.26
N VAL A 147 10.73 5.77 -2.95
CA VAL A 147 12.17 5.79 -2.63
C VAL A 147 12.99 6.51 -3.70
N ALA A 148 12.84 6.13 -4.97
CA ALA A 148 13.62 6.70 -6.08
C ALA A 148 13.35 8.20 -6.36
N TYR A 149 12.30 8.77 -5.77
CA TYR A 149 11.94 10.18 -5.95
C TYR A 149 12.58 11.11 -4.91
N ASN A 150 13.33 10.56 -3.94
CA ASN A 150 13.96 11.32 -2.85
C ASN A 150 15.49 11.34 -3.00
N ARG A 151 15.99 12.30 -3.78
CA ARG A 151 17.42 12.40 -4.15
C ARG A 151 18.36 12.70 -2.98
N ASP A 152 17.86 13.30 -1.91
CA ASP A 152 18.63 13.70 -0.72
C ASP A 152 18.64 12.60 0.36
N SER A 153 18.33 11.35 -0.01
CA SER A 153 18.32 10.17 0.86
C SER A 153 18.77 8.92 0.11
N SER A 154 19.26 7.92 0.83
CA SER A 154 19.65 6.63 0.28
C SER A 154 18.50 5.62 0.34
N SER A 155 18.59 4.50 -0.41
CA SER A 155 17.59 3.44 -0.35
C SER A 155 17.50 2.84 1.06
N GLU A 156 18.65 2.68 1.70
CA GLU A 156 18.83 2.14 3.04
C GLU A 156 18.15 3.01 4.10
N ASP A 157 18.09 4.34 3.90
CA ASP A 157 17.36 5.24 4.79
C ASP A 157 15.85 4.94 4.81
N TRP A 158 15.29 4.49 3.67
CA TRP A 158 13.87 4.18 3.52
C TRP A 158 13.49 2.79 3.98
N GLN A 159 14.44 1.85 4.02
CA GLN A 159 14.18 0.42 4.23
C GLN A 159 13.21 0.15 5.39
N PRO A 160 13.39 0.67 6.62
CA PRO A 160 12.51 0.31 7.73
C PRO A 160 11.05 0.74 7.51
N LEU A 161 10.83 1.95 6.99
CA LEU A 161 9.48 2.45 6.69
C LEU A 161 8.86 1.71 5.49
N ALA A 162 9.64 1.52 4.43
CA ALA A 162 9.19 0.86 3.21
C ALA A 162 8.77 -0.59 3.49
N THR A 163 9.55 -1.33 4.28
CA THR A 163 9.22 -2.71 4.67
C THR A 163 7.90 -2.76 5.44
N LEU A 164 7.68 -1.91 6.44
CA LEU A 164 6.42 -1.88 7.21
C LEU A 164 5.20 -1.63 6.31
N ILE A 165 5.30 -0.66 5.39
CA ILE A 165 4.22 -0.33 4.45
C ILE A 165 3.97 -1.48 3.46
N LEU A 166 5.02 -2.13 2.95
CA LEU A 166 4.90 -3.28 2.05
C LEU A 166 4.25 -4.47 2.77
N GLU A 167 4.71 -4.81 3.97
CA GLU A 167 4.19 -5.90 4.80
C GLU A 167 2.69 -5.72 5.05
N ALA A 168 2.30 -4.54 5.54
CA ALA A 168 0.90 -4.21 5.79
C ALA A 168 0.07 -4.19 4.50
N SER A 169 0.63 -3.71 3.38
CA SER A 169 -0.09 -3.66 2.09
C SER A 169 -0.40 -5.06 1.56
N TYR A 170 0.56 -5.99 1.60
CA TYR A 170 0.34 -7.37 1.15
C TYR A 170 -0.59 -8.11 2.09
N GLU A 171 -0.42 -7.97 3.42
CA GLU A 171 -1.33 -8.58 4.39
C GLU A 171 -2.77 -8.08 4.23
N ALA A 172 -2.99 -6.76 4.10
CA ALA A 172 -4.30 -6.18 3.86
C ALA A 172 -4.93 -6.67 2.55
N THR A 173 -4.11 -6.87 1.50
CA THR A 173 -4.57 -7.41 0.22
C THR A 173 -5.06 -8.86 0.36
N LEU A 174 -4.33 -9.70 1.08
CA LEU A 174 -4.73 -11.10 1.31
C LEU A 174 -5.94 -11.22 2.25
N LEU A 175 -6.03 -10.34 3.26
CA LEU A 175 -7.21 -10.25 4.12
C LEU A 175 -8.46 -9.84 3.33
N ALA A 176 -8.32 -8.87 2.41
CA ALA A 176 -9.40 -8.50 1.50
C ALA A 176 -9.81 -9.69 0.62
N ALA A 177 -8.85 -10.44 0.07
CA ALA A 177 -9.14 -11.65 -0.71
C ALA A 177 -9.87 -12.71 0.13
N LEU A 178 -9.44 -12.96 1.36
CA LEU A 178 -10.10 -13.90 2.26
C LEU A 178 -11.54 -13.49 2.59
N LYS A 179 -11.79 -12.18 2.77
CA LYS A 179 -13.14 -11.64 2.94
C LYS A 179 -14.01 -11.94 1.71
N GLN A 180 -13.46 -11.80 0.49
CA GLN A 180 -14.21 -12.12 -0.73
C GLN A 180 -14.41 -13.60 -0.96
N ALA A 181 -13.40 -14.42 -0.68
CA ALA A 181 -13.55 -15.87 -0.68
C ALA A 181 -14.73 -16.28 0.22
N LYS A 182 -14.82 -15.73 1.44
CA LYS A 182 -15.95 -15.97 2.37
C LYS A 182 -17.27 -15.43 1.83
N LYS A 183 -17.31 -14.18 1.35
CA LYS A 183 -18.53 -13.54 0.80
C LYS A 183 -19.15 -14.37 -0.34
N HIS A 184 -18.32 -15.00 -1.17
CA HIS A 184 -18.75 -15.82 -2.30
C HIS A 184 -18.66 -17.34 -2.02
N ALA A 185 -18.79 -17.76 -0.76
CA ALA A 185 -18.85 -19.17 -0.35
C ALA A 185 -17.69 -20.05 -0.88
N GLY A 186 -16.52 -19.46 -1.10
CA GLY A 186 -15.32 -20.14 -1.58
C GLY A 186 -15.39 -20.61 -3.03
N GLN A 187 -16.19 -19.96 -3.88
CA GLN A 187 -16.14 -20.17 -5.34
C GLN A 187 -14.71 -20.01 -5.87
N GLU A 188 -14.32 -20.79 -6.87
CA GLU A 188 -12.93 -20.86 -7.36
C GLU A 188 -12.37 -19.48 -7.73
N GLY A 189 -13.19 -18.63 -8.36
CA GLY A 189 -12.78 -17.27 -8.75
C GLY A 189 -12.52 -16.33 -7.57
N SER A 190 -13.25 -16.47 -6.46
CA SER A 190 -13.14 -15.58 -5.29
C SER A 190 -11.94 -15.88 -4.40
N LYS A 191 -11.28 -17.03 -4.61
CA LYS A 191 -10.03 -17.42 -3.95
C LYS A 191 -8.78 -16.96 -4.69
N LYS A 192 -8.91 -16.55 -5.95
CA LYS A 192 -7.77 -16.16 -6.79
C LYS A 192 -7.30 -14.74 -6.48
N VAL A 193 -6.02 -14.61 -6.18
CA VAL A 193 -5.37 -13.33 -5.90
C VAL A 193 -4.25 -13.10 -6.89
N PHE A 194 -4.26 -11.97 -7.58
CA PHE A 194 -3.17 -11.57 -8.48
C PHE A 194 -2.34 -10.47 -7.82
N LEU A 195 -1.12 -10.81 -7.39
CA LEU A 195 -0.22 -9.87 -6.72
C LEU A 195 0.80 -9.28 -7.68
N THR A 196 1.00 -7.98 -7.58
CA THR A 196 2.04 -7.24 -8.30
C THR A 196 3.21 -6.95 -7.38
N CYS A 197 4.41 -6.71 -7.92
CA CYS A 197 5.57 -6.26 -7.14
C CYS A 197 5.39 -4.78 -6.78
N LEU A 198 4.58 -4.49 -5.76
CA LEU A 198 4.21 -3.15 -5.33
C LEU A 198 5.46 -2.29 -5.07
N GLY A 199 5.57 -1.17 -5.77
CA GLY A 199 6.68 -0.24 -5.62
C GLY A 199 8.03 -0.67 -6.24
N GLY A 200 8.14 -1.87 -6.83
CA GLY A 200 9.39 -2.40 -7.39
C GLY A 200 9.78 -1.85 -8.77
N GLY A 201 8.95 -0.96 -9.33
CA GLY A 201 9.23 -0.25 -10.59
C GLY A 201 9.80 1.15 -10.32
N VAL A 202 9.14 2.18 -10.86
CA VAL A 202 9.58 3.58 -10.77
C VAL A 202 9.70 4.11 -9.34
N PHE A 203 9.02 3.51 -8.35
CA PHE A 203 9.13 3.89 -6.95
C PHE A 203 10.44 3.43 -6.29
N GLY A 204 11.13 2.44 -6.86
CA GLY A 204 12.48 2.04 -6.43
C GLY A 204 12.56 1.28 -5.10
N ASN A 205 11.51 0.55 -4.71
CA ASN A 205 11.60 -0.36 -3.57
C ASN A 205 12.41 -1.60 -3.97
N SER A 206 13.28 -2.09 -3.07
CA SER A 206 14.07 -3.30 -3.33
C SER A 206 13.17 -4.51 -3.54
N MET A 207 13.52 -5.36 -4.52
CA MET A 207 12.84 -6.64 -4.72
C MET A 207 12.94 -7.54 -3.49
N GLU A 208 14.05 -7.45 -2.75
CA GLU A 208 14.23 -8.20 -1.51
C GLU A 208 13.16 -7.83 -0.46
N TRP A 209 12.89 -6.53 -0.26
CA TRP A 209 11.87 -6.06 0.69
C TRP A 209 10.47 -6.51 0.27
N ILE A 210 10.21 -6.46 -1.04
CA ILE A 210 8.94 -6.92 -1.62
C ILE A 210 8.73 -8.41 -1.38
N VAL A 211 9.75 -9.24 -1.66
CA VAL A 211 9.71 -10.70 -1.47
C VAL A 211 9.53 -11.04 0.00
N GLN A 212 10.27 -10.39 0.91
CA GLN A 212 10.14 -10.60 2.36
C GLN A 212 8.75 -10.21 2.86
N ALA A 213 8.20 -9.10 2.39
CA ALA A 213 6.86 -8.66 2.75
C ALA A 213 5.76 -9.60 2.24
N MET A 214 5.90 -10.13 1.01
CA MET A 214 5.02 -11.17 0.48
C MET A 214 5.11 -12.45 1.32
N ASP A 215 6.32 -12.94 1.62
CA ASP A 215 6.51 -14.15 2.41
C ASP A 215 5.88 -14.04 3.80
N ARG A 216 6.08 -12.89 4.48
CA ARG A 216 5.45 -12.61 5.78
C ARG A 216 3.92 -12.68 5.65
N ALA A 217 3.33 -12.04 4.64
CA ALA A 217 1.89 -12.08 4.42
C ALA A 217 1.39 -13.51 4.13
N PHE A 218 2.14 -14.31 3.38
CA PHE A 218 1.82 -15.72 3.14
C PHE A 218 1.89 -16.55 4.42
N GLN A 219 2.89 -16.33 5.28
CA GLN A 219 2.96 -17.01 6.58
C GLN A 219 1.78 -16.66 7.49
N ARG A 220 1.40 -15.39 7.53
CA ARG A 220 0.25 -14.90 8.31
C ARG A 220 -1.07 -15.55 7.91
N LEU A 221 -1.21 -15.89 6.63
CA LEU A 221 -2.40 -16.53 6.07
C LEU A 221 -2.13 -17.96 5.57
N HIS A 222 -1.14 -18.67 6.13
CA HIS A 222 -0.70 -20.00 5.65
C HIS A 222 -1.80 -21.09 5.66
N GLY A 223 -2.90 -20.90 6.39
CA GLY A 223 -4.07 -21.79 6.39
C GLY A 223 -5.25 -21.30 5.55
N ALA A 224 -5.13 -20.16 4.88
CA ALA A 224 -6.18 -19.63 4.03
C ALA A 224 -6.17 -20.33 2.67
N ASP A 225 -7.33 -20.79 2.21
CA ASP A 225 -7.51 -21.41 0.89
C ASP A 225 -7.56 -20.34 -0.21
N LEU A 226 -6.43 -19.66 -0.45
CA LEU A 226 -6.23 -18.64 -1.47
C LEU A 226 -5.26 -19.14 -2.56
N ASP A 227 -5.64 -19.00 -3.83
CA ASP A 227 -4.78 -19.24 -5.01
C ASP A 227 -4.06 -17.91 -5.34
N VAL A 228 -2.86 -17.73 -4.77
CA VAL A 228 -2.07 -16.52 -4.97
C VAL A 228 -1.14 -16.65 -6.17
N ARG A 229 -1.27 -15.73 -7.12
CA ARG A 229 -0.49 -15.67 -8.36
C ARG A 229 0.28 -14.37 -8.43
N ILE A 230 1.61 -14.47 -8.39
CA ILE A 230 2.49 -13.32 -8.58
C ILE A 230 2.56 -13.02 -10.08
N VAL A 231 2.11 -11.82 -10.47
CA VAL A 231 2.15 -11.35 -11.85
C VAL A 231 3.30 -10.37 -12.03
N THR A 232 4.09 -10.55 -13.08
CA THR A 232 5.18 -9.64 -13.42
C THR A 232 5.01 -9.08 -14.83
N TYR A 233 5.45 -7.84 -15.01
CA TYR A 233 5.43 -7.17 -16.31
C TYR A 233 6.57 -7.61 -17.24
N ALA A 234 7.68 -8.10 -16.70
CA ALA A 234 8.96 -8.29 -17.40
C ALA A 234 9.21 -9.73 -17.92
N GLY A 235 8.15 -10.50 -18.18
CA GLY A 235 8.28 -11.89 -18.62
C GLY A 235 8.30 -12.87 -17.46
N SER A 236 9.22 -13.85 -17.47
CA SER A 236 9.28 -14.87 -16.43
C SER A 236 9.69 -14.27 -15.07
N PRO A 237 9.09 -14.72 -13.96
CA PRO A 237 9.49 -14.28 -12.62
C PRO A 237 10.99 -14.50 -12.38
N GLY A 238 11.64 -13.50 -11.78
CA GLY A 238 13.02 -13.60 -11.32
C GLY A 238 13.19 -14.71 -10.28
N PRO A 239 14.42 -15.24 -10.08
CA PRO A 239 14.69 -16.25 -9.06
C PRO A 239 14.18 -15.87 -7.67
N GLU A 240 14.22 -14.59 -7.32
CA GLU A 240 13.80 -14.03 -6.04
C GLU A 240 12.30 -14.21 -5.77
N LEU A 241 11.46 -14.24 -6.83
CA LEU A 241 10.02 -14.49 -6.67
C LEU A 241 9.70 -15.99 -6.67
N ARG A 242 10.51 -16.80 -7.38
CA ARG A 242 10.31 -18.25 -7.43
C ARG A 242 10.55 -18.94 -6.09
N CYS A 243 11.36 -18.37 -5.21
CA CYS A 243 11.54 -18.93 -3.87
C CYS A 243 10.27 -18.86 -3.01
N LEU A 244 9.24 -18.11 -3.45
CA LEU A 244 7.94 -18.03 -2.78
C LEU A 244 6.97 -19.13 -3.25
N GLU A 245 7.29 -19.87 -4.32
CA GLU A 245 6.50 -21.05 -4.72
C GLU A 245 6.70 -22.14 -3.66
N ARG A 246 5.61 -22.52 -2.98
CA ARG A 246 5.58 -23.55 -1.92
C ARG A 246 4.57 -24.63 -2.28
#